data_AF-X0QID1-F1
#
_entry.id   AF-X0QID1-F1
#
_cell.length_a   1.000
_cell.length_b   1.000
_cell.length_c   1.000
_cell.angle_alpha   90.00
_cell.angle_beta   90.00
_cell.angle_gamma   90.00
#
_symmetry.space_group_name_H-M   'P 1'
#
loop_
_entity.id
_entity.type
_entity.pdbx_description
1 polymer ?
#
loop_
_entity_poly.entity_id
_entity_poly.type
_entity_poly.pdbx_seq_one_letter_code
_entity_poly.pdbx_strand_id
1 'polypeptide(L)'
;MFEDGGQIIKLGKHRFSVNTQPLDLTLLSRQQSDGKRVLNLHLTGTDYYEVLNNAELNALRPYWDMNIASESDKVYRAEYLAYSIIESAKNSQEGLTEARLYQAYDATVITLDVNGDIDNDSPLSKLVKAYATPRYQLGYDKGIHDHDATLLLMQILPTLREAGLLIYTPQVRALAQLFYWQLKIVQALGLDSLRQFGYEKWLNESVLTRANNCR
;
A
#
# COMPACT_ATOMS: atom_id res chain seq x y z
N MET A 1 38.06 44.53 -3.54
CA MET A 1 37.58 44.81 -2.16
C MET A 1 36.08 44.95 -2.25
N PHE A 2 35.32 44.28 -1.38
CA PHE A 2 33.87 44.08 -1.52
C PHE A 2 33.09 45.40 -1.58
N GLU A 3 32.09 45.48 -2.46
CA GLU A 3 31.14 46.60 -2.57
C GLU A 3 29.72 46.10 -2.23
N ASP A 4 28.80 47.01 -1.94
CA ASP A 4 27.37 46.73 -1.69
C ASP A 4 27.11 45.68 -0.59
N GLY A 5 27.66 45.93 0.61
CA GLY A 5 27.42 45.08 1.78
C GLY A 5 28.00 43.65 1.70
N GLY A 6 28.91 43.37 0.75
CA GLY A 6 29.51 42.04 0.57
C GLY A 6 28.91 41.24 -0.58
N GLN A 7 27.88 41.76 -1.27
CA GLN A 7 27.22 41.07 -2.38
C GLN A 7 27.92 41.24 -3.73
N ILE A 8 28.93 42.10 -3.82
CA ILE A 8 29.69 42.32 -5.06
C ILE A 8 31.20 42.25 -4.79
N ILE A 9 31.88 41.36 -5.50
CA ILE A 9 33.35 41.34 -5.60
C ILE A 9 33.76 42.10 -6.85
N LYS A 10 34.56 43.15 -6.67
CA LYS A 10 35.18 43.89 -7.78
C LYS A 10 36.62 43.45 -7.99
N LEU A 11 36.92 42.97 -9.21
CA LEU A 11 38.27 42.64 -9.68
C LEU A 11 38.57 43.50 -10.91
N GLY A 12 39.35 44.56 -10.73
CA GLY A 12 39.61 45.56 -11.77
C GLY A 12 38.32 46.28 -12.20
N LYS A 13 38.02 46.24 -13.50
CA LYS A 13 36.79 46.82 -14.09
C LYS A 13 35.57 45.90 -14.02
N HIS A 14 35.75 44.66 -13.59
CA HIS A 14 34.69 43.64 -13.59
C HIS A 14 34.06 43.50 -12.20
N ARG A 15 32.74 43.37 -12.18
CA ARG A 15 31.91 43.18 -10.99
C ARG A 15 31.33 41.77 -11.04
N PHE A 16 31.53 41.01 -9.98
CA PHE A 16 31.01 39.66 -9.80
C PHE A 16 30.02 39.69 -8.64
N SER A 17 28.81 39.18 -8.86
CA SER A 17 27.85 39.00 -7.78
C SER A 17 28.30 37.83 -6.89
N VAL A 18 28.17 38.00 -5.58
CA VAL A 18 28.42 36.97 -4.58
C VAL A 18 27.08 36.43 -4.12
N ASN A 19 26.83 35.15 -4.41
CA ASN A 19 25.68 34.46 -3.85
C ASN A 19 26.03 33.93 -2.46
N THR A 20 25.35 34.44 -1.43
CA THR A 20 25.50 33.99 -0.03
C THR A 20 24.33 33.13 0.44
N GLN A 21 23.42 32.74 -0.46
CA GLN A 21 22.36 31.80 -0.14
C GLN A 21 22.94 30.46 0.31
N PRO A 22 22.27 29.76 1.25
CA PRO A 22 22.66 28.40 1.62
C PRO A 22 22.76 27.51 0.38
N LEU A 23 23.84 26.73 0.30
CA LEU A 23 24.00 25.73 -0.74
C LEU A 23 22.89 24.70 -0.60
N ASP A 24 22.19 24.45 -1.70
CA ASP A 24 21.12 23.47 -1.78
C ASP A 24 21.47 22.40 -2.80
N LEU A 25 21.21 21.15 -2.46
CA LEU A 25 21.58 19.99 -3.25
C LEU A 25 20.31 19.22 -3.59
N THR A 26 20.00 19.11 -4.88
CA THR A 26 18.81 18.39 -5.35
C THR A 26 19.22 17.10 -6.05
N LEU A 27 18.43 16.04 -5.84
CA LEU A 27 18.57 14.77 -6.55
C LEU A 27 17.68 14.79 -7.80
N LEU A 28 18.25 14.51 -8.98
CA LEU A 28 17.52 14.54 -10.25
C LEU A 28 17.77 13.25 -11.04
N SER A 29 16.70 12.63 -11.54
CA SER A 29 16.78 11.54 -12.51
C SER A 29 16.97 12.13 -13.92
N ARG A 30 18.03 11.72 -14.63
CA ARG A 30 18.28 12.14 -16.03
C ARG A 30 18.59 10.95 -16.92
N GLN A 31 18.15 11.04 -18.17
CA GLN A 31 18.49 10.09 -19.22
C GLN A 31 19.85 10.46 -19.82
N GLN A 32 20.76 9.48 -19.89
CA GLN A 32 22.06 9.62 -20.56
C GLN A 32 21.91 9.38 -22.06
N SER A 33 22.97 9.71 -22.81
CA SER A 33 23.04 9.51 -24.27
C SER A 33 22.93 8.05 -24.69
N ASP A 34 23.28 7.10 -23.82
CA ASP A 34 23.12 5.65 -24.05
C ASP A 34 21.70 5.14 -23.73
N GLY A 35 20.78 6.05 -23.38
CA GLY A 35 19.39 5.76 -23.02
C GLY A 35 19.19 5.33 -21.56
N LYS A 36 20.26 5.10 -20.78
CA LYS A 36 20.12 4.72 -19.36
C LYS A 36 19.78 5.93 -18.51
N ARG A 37 18.91 5.74 -17.53
CA ARG A 37 18.69 6.75 -16.48
C ARG A 37 19.74 6.62 -15.38
N VAL A 38 20.20 7.76 -14.89
CA VAL A 38 21.07 7.90 -13.71
C VAL A 38 20.54 9.01 -12.81
N LEU A 39 20.76 8.87 -11.51
CA LEU A 39 20.55 9.96 -10.56
C LEU A 39 21.77 10.88 -10.58
N ASN A 40 21.53 12.19 -10.55
CA ASN A 40 22.55 13.21 -10.37
C ASN A 40 22.27 14.01 -9.09
N LEU A 41 23.33 14.39 -8.40
CA LEU A 41 23.31 15.48 -7.44
C LEU A 41 23.53 16.78 -8.22
N HIS A 42 22.63 17.73 -8.04
CA HIS A 42 22.73 19.06 -8.63
C HIS A 42 22.90 20.10 -7.53
N LEU A 43 23.90 20.97 -7.69
CA LEU A 43 24.07 22.10 -6.80
C LEU A 43 23.29 23.29 -7.33
N THR A 44 22.19 23.63 -6.64
CA THR A 44 21.24 24.67 -7.03
C THR A 44 21.93 26.01 -7.24
N GLY A 45 21.58 26.70 -8.33
CA GLY A 45 22.17 28.00 -8.70
C GLY A 45 23.51 27.91 -9.42
N THR A 46 23.95 26.69 -9.78
CA THR A 46 25.15 26.44 -10.59
C THR A 46 24.85 25.42 -11.69
N ASP A 47 25.72 25.30 -12.68
CA ASP A 47 25.65 24.23 -13.69
C ASP A 47 26.36 22.94 -13.24
N TYR A 48 26.61 22.78 -11.94
CA TYR A 48 27.32 21.62 -11.41
C TYR A 48 26.38 20.42 -11.23
N TYR A 49 26.76 19.31 -11.85
CA TYR A 49 26.09 18.01 -11.71
C TYR A 49 27.12 16.90 -11.47
N GLU A 50 26.81 16.02 -10.54
CA GLU A 50 27.60 14.83 -10.27
C GLU A 50 26.72 13.57 -10.33
N VAL A 51 27.14 12.56 -11.08
CA VAL A 51 26.42 11.28 -11.15
C VAL A 51 26.51 10.59 -9.79
N LEU A 52 25.35 10.29 -9.19
CA LEU A 52 25.28 9.57 -7.94
C LEU A 52 25.36 8.06 -8.19
N ASN A 53 26.52 7.48 -7.94
CA ASN A 53 26.71 6.03 -8.03
C ASN A 53 26.54 5.36 -6.66
N ASN A 54 25.28 5.08 -6.29
CA ASN A 54 24.93 4.36 -5.07
C ASN A 54 24.17 3.08 -5.40
N ALA A 55 24.61 1.94 -4.86
CA ALA A 55 24.05 0.62 -5.19
C ALA A 55 22.57 0.48 -4.78
N GLU A 56 22.20 0.96 -3.60
CA GLU A 56 20.83 0.89 -3.07
C GLU A 56 19.87 1.74 -3.91
N LEU A 57 20.25 2.99 -4.22
CA LEU A 57 19.45 3.87 -5.07
C LEU A 57 19.33 3.34 -6.49
N ASN A 58 20.42 2.80 -7.05
CA ASN A 58 20.43 2.18 -8.37
C ASN A 58 19.50 0.95 -8.45
N ALA A 59 19.35 0.19 -7.36
CA ALA A 59 18.40 -0.92 -7.29
C ALA A 59 16.93 -0.45 -7.41
N LEU A 60 16.65 0.81 -7.04
CA LEU A 60 15.33 1.43 -7.15
C LEU A 60 15.06 2.10 -8.50
N ARG A 61 15.94 1.93 -9.49
CA ARG A 61 15.77 2.48 -10.85
C ARG A 61 14.40 2.20 -11.49
N PRO A 62 13.76 1.03 -11.31
CA PRO A 62 12.41 0.79 -11.83
C PRO A 62 11.34 1.78 -11.33
N TYR A 63 11.59 2.46 -10.21
CA TYR A 63 10.63 3.37 -9.57
C TYR A 63 10.96 4.85 -9.78
N TRP A 64 12.09 5.20 -10.42
CA TRP A 64 12.50 6.60 -10.55
C TRP A 64 11.56 7.45 -11.42
N ASP A 65 10.76 6.80 -12.27
CA ASP A 65 9.80 7.47 -13.15
C ASP A 65 8.37 7.46 -12.57
N MET A 66 8.20 6.88 -11.37
CA MET A 66 6.93 6.82 -10.67
C MET A 66 6.65 8.17 -10.02
N ASN A 67 5.74 8.93 -10.62
CA ASN A 67 5.42 10.30 -10.17
C ASN A 67 4.60 10.35 -8.88
N ILE A 68 3.78 9.32 -8.63
CA ILE A 68 2.88 9.23 -7.48
C ILE A 68 2.83 7.79 -6.96
N ALA A 69 2.56 7.63 -5.66
CA ALA A 69 2.54 6.31 -5.03
C ALA A 69 1.36 5.42 -5.46
N SER A 70 0.28 6.05 -5.94
CA SER A 70 -1.01 5.42 -6.22
C SER A 70 -1.16 4.87 -7.64
N GLU A 71 -0.15 4.98 -8.50
CA GLU A 71 -0.27 4.59 -9.90
C GLU A 71 1.04 4.01 -10.45
N SER A 72 0.90 3.00 -11.30
CA SER A 72 1.97 2.49 -12.16
C SER A 72 1.36 1.85 -13.40
N ASP A 73 2.19 1.41 -14.34
CA ASP A 73 1.75 0.64 -15.52
C ASP A 73 0.99 -0.65 -15.16
N LYS A 74 1.03 -1.09 -13.90
CA LYS A 74 0.39 -2.32 -13.41
C LYS A 74 -0.70 -2.09 -12.35
N VAL A 75 -0.83 -0.87 -11.83
CA VAL A 75 -1.73 -0.57 -10.72
C VAL A 75 -2.49 0.69 -11.04
N TYR A 76 -3.80 0.56 -11.16
CA TYR A 76 -4.70 1.69 -11.34
C TYR A 76 -4.97 2.39 -10.00
N ARG A 77 -5.19 3.71 -10.04
CA ARG A 77 -5.40 4.53 -8.82
C ARG A 77 -6.57 4.06 -7.97
N ALA A 78 -7.67 3.62 -8.57
CA ALA A 78 -8.81 3.11 -7.82
C ALA A 78 -8.50 1.79 -7.08
N GLU A 79 -7.65 0.94 -7.66
CA GLU A 79 -7.19 -0.30 -7.03
C GLU A 79 -6.33 0.00 -5.81
N TYR A 80 -5.38 0.93 -5.96
CA TYR A 80 -4.56 1.39 -4.85
C TYR A 80 -5.39 2.04 -3.74
N LEU A 81 -6.41 2.82 -4.10
CA LEU A 81 -7.35 3.42 -3.15
C LEU A 81 -8.14 2.35 -2.38
N ALA A 82 -8.73 1.37 -3.08
CA ALA A 82 -9.45 0.26 -2.46
C ALA A 82 -8.55 -0.55 -1.52
N TYR A 83 -7.34 -0.89 -1.96
CA TYR A 83 -6.32 -1.54 -1.14
C TYR A 83 -5.99 -0.73 0.12
N SER A 84 -5.74 0.57 -0.04
CA SER A 84 -5.40 1.48 1.07
C SER A 84 -6.53 1.54 2.12
N ILE A 85 -7.79 1.55 1.67
CA ILE A 85 -8.95 1.55 2.56
C ILE A 85 -9.03 0.23 3.35
N ILE A 86 -8.86 -0.91 2.68
CA ILE A 86 -8.86 -2.23 3.34
C ILE A 86 -7.73 -2.31 4.38
N GLU A 87 -6.52 -1.88 4.02
CA GLU A 87 -5.36 -1.98 4.88
C GLU A 87 -5.44 -1.03 6.09
N SER A 88 -5.93 0.19 5.89
CA SER A 88 -6.22 1.11 6.99
C SER A 88 -7.29 0.58 7.93
N ALA A 89 -8.36 -0.05 7.39
CA ALA A 89 -9.41 -0.66 8.19
C ALA A 89 -8.90 -1.82 9.04
N LYS A 90 -8.09 -2.72 8.46
CA LYS A 90 -7.44 -3.85 9.15
C LYS A 90 -6.55 -3.38 10.30
N ASN A 91 -5.76 -2.35 10.06
CA ASN A 91 -4.81 -1.82 11.03
C ASN A 91 -5.41 -0.76 11.97
N SER A 92 -6.71 -0.49 11.87
CA SER A 92 -7.41 0.56 12.65
C SER A 92 -6.75 1.94 12.54
N GLN A 93 -6.27 2.28 11.34
CA GLN A 93 -5.59 3.54 11.05
C GLN A 93 -6.56 4.61 10.57
N GLU A 94 -6.24 5.87 10.85
CA GLU A 94 -6.96 7.03 10.31
C GLU A 94 -8.45 7.10 10.66
N GLY A 95 -8.83 6.51 11.80
CA GLY A 95 -10.21 6.47 12.25
C GLY A 95 -11.11 5.55 11.42
N LEU A 96 -10.52 4.69 10.59
CA LEU A 96 -11.20 3.62 9.87
C LEU A 96 -10.91 2.29 10.56
N THR A 97 -11.96 1.50 10.82
CA THR A 97 -11.86 0.14 11.38
C THR A 97 -12.59 -0.83 10.44
N GLU A 98 -12.23 -2.11 10.50
CA GLU A 98 -12.97 -3.14 9.73
C GLU A 98 -14.48 -3.10 10.01
N ALA A 99 -14.87 -2.96 11.27
CA ALA A 99 -16.28 -2.86 11.66
C ALA A 99 -16.99 -1.69 10.96
N ARG A 100 -16.34 -0.52 10.91
CA ARG A 100 -16.89 0.67 10.23
C ARG A 100 -16.97 0.48 8.72
N LEU A 101 -15.95 -0.12 8.11
CA LEU A 101 -15.91 -0.40 6.68
C LEU A 101 -17.04 -1.37 6.28
N TYR A 102 -17.19 -2.46 7.03
CA TYR A 102 -18.25 -3.44 6.79
C TYR A 102 -19.64 -2.90 7.10
N GLN A 103 -19.81 -2.05 8.11
CA GLN A 103 -21.08 -1.35 8.35
C GLN A 103 -21.48 -0.48 7.15
N ALA A 104 -20.53 0.24 6.55
CA ALA A 104 -20.79 1.05 5.36
C ALA A 104 -21.14 0.17 4.15
N TYR A 105 -20.44 -0.96 3.97
CA TYR A 105 -20.77 -1.95 2.95
C TYR A 105 -22.18 -2.51 3.12
N ASP A 106 -22.53 -3.03 4.30
CA ASP A 106 -23.84 -3.63 4.56
C ASP A 106 -24.97 -2.61 4.37
N ALA A 107 -24.76 -1.36 4.78
CA ALA A 107 -25.70 -0.26 4.55
C ALA A 107 -25.87 0.07 3.07
N THR A 108 -24.79 0.03 2.27
CA THR A 108 -24.87 0.22 0.81
C THR A 108 -25.60 -0.94 0.14
N VAL A 109 -25.37 -2.19 0.55
CA VAL A 109 -26.05 -3.38 -0.02
C VAL A 109 -27.58 -3.25 0.10
N ILE A 110 -28.08 -2.72 1.23
CA ILE A 110 -29.51 -2.52 1.46
C ILE A 110 -30.11 -1.48 0.50
N THR A 111 -29.31 -0.52 0.04
CA THR A 111 -29.75 0.59 -0.83
C THR A 111 -29.56 0.32 -2.32
N LEU A 112 -29.07 -0.87 -2.71
CA LEU A 112 -28.91 -1.22 -4.12
C LEU A 112 -30.26 -1.17 -4.83
N ASP A 113 -30.26 -0.58 -6.02
CA ASP A 113 -31.47 -0.53 -6.84
C ASP A 113 -31.73 -1.88 -7.53
N VAL A 114 -32.83 -1.96 -8.29
CA VAL A 114 -33.25 -3.19 -8.98
C VAL A 114 -32.22 -3.64 -10.03
N ASN A 115 -31.38 -2.73 -10.51
CA ASN A 115 -30.35 -2.99 -11.52
C ASN A 115 -28.99 -3.34 -10.88
N GLY A 116 -28.84 -3.16 -9.57
CA GLY A 116 -27.59 -3.35 -8.84
C GLY A 116 -26.63 -2.17 -8.97
N ASP A 117 -27.11 -1.01 -9.43
CA ASP A 117 -26.29 0.19 -9.55
C ASP A 117 -26.04 0.80 -8.17
N ILE A 118 -24.79 1.20 -7.93
CA ILE A 118 -24.39 1.83 -6.68
C ILE A 118 -24.63 3.33 -6.78
N ASP A 119 -25.48 3.85 -5.90
CA ASP A 119 -25.60 5.30 -5.74
C ASP A 119 -24.26 5.91 -5.34
N ASN A 120 -23.87 6.96 -6.06
CA ASN A 120 -22.73 7.79 -5.73
C ASN A 120 -22.81 8.42 -4.34
N ASP A 121 -24.00 8.51 -3.74
CA ASP A 121 -24.20 8.96 -2.36
C ASP A 121 -24.50 7.83 -1.36
N SER A 122 -24.26 6.58 -1.76
CA SER A 122 -24.32 5.43 -0.86
C SER A 122 -23.33 5.56 0.32
N PRO A 123 -23.61 4.91 1.46
CA PRO A 123 -22.74 4.97 2.64
C PRO A 123 -21.27 4.62 2.36
N LEU A 124 -21.02 3.55 1.59
CA LEU A 124 -19.67 3.15 1.19
C LEU A 124 -19.01 4.19 0.28
N SER A 125 -19.71 4.71 -0.73
CA SER A 125 -19.17 5.76 -1.61
C SER A 125 -18.78 7.01 -0.83
N LYS A 126 -19.60 7.43 0.14
CA LYS A 126 -19.29 8.56 1.04
C LYS A 126 -18.03 8.31 1.87
N LEU A 127 -17.84 7.08 2.37
CA LEU A 127 -16.63 6.68 3.09
C LEU A 127 -15.40 6.75 2.18
N VAL A 128 -15.47 6.21 0.97
CA VAL A 128 -14.37 6.22 -0.01
C VAL A 128 -13.98 7.65 -0.39
N LYS A 129 -14.97 8.50 -0.69
CA LYS A 129 -14.79 9.94 -0.96
C LYS A 129 -14.08 10.65 0.19
N ALA A 130 -14.56 10.45 1.42
CA ALA A 130 -13.97 11.05 2.61
C ALA A 130 -12.52 10.59 2.82
N TYR A 131 -12.22 9.31 2.54
CA TYR A 131 -10.88 8.76 2.66
C TYR A 131 -9.91 9.30 1.60
N ALA A 132 -10.38 9.49 0.36
CA ALA A 132 -9.58 9.99 -0.76
C ALA A 132 -9.31 11.51 -0.69
N THR A 133 -10.25 12.29 -0.16
CA THR A 133 -10.19 13.77 -0.13
C THR A 133 -8.89 14.34 0.46
N PRO A 134 -8.41 13.93 1.66
CA PRO A 134 -7.17 14.47 2.23
C PRO A 134 -5.91 14.04 1.45
N ARG A 135 -6.03 13.13 0.48
CA ARG A 135 -4.92 12.49 -0.25
C ARG A 135 -4.73 13.05 -1.65
N TYR A 136 -4.89 14.36 -1.81
CA TYR A 136 -4.74 15.02 -3.12
C TYR A 136 -3.37 14.76 -3.78
N GLN A 137 -2.32 14.52 -2.99
CA GLN A 137 -0.98 14.17 -3.48
C GLN A 137 -0.93 12.82 -4.21
N LEU A 138 -1.94 11.96 -4.03
CA LEU A 138 -2.09 10.68 -4.71
C LEU A 138 -2.89 10.79 -6.01
N GLY A 139 -3.23 12.00 -6.47
CA GLY A 139 -3.79 12.22 -7.81
C GLY A 139 -5.17 11.59 -8.05
N TYR A 140 -6.02 11.45 -7.03
CA TYR A 140 -7.37 10.93 -7.23
C TYR A 140 -8.28 11.97 -7.89
N ASP A 141 -8.72 11.69 -9.11
CA ASP A 141 -9.84 12.38 -9.76
C ASP A 141 -11.17 12.01 -9.10
N LYS A 142 -11.87 13.02 -8.60
CA LYS A 142 -13.16 12.91 -7.92
C LYS A 142 -14.26 12.45 -8.89
N GLY A 143 -15.07 11.49 -8.47
CA GLY A 143 -16.13 10.88 -9.27
C GLY A 143 -15.67 9.75 -10.18
N ILE A 144 -14.36 9.57 -10.39
CA ILE A 144 -13.80 8.48 -11.20
C ILE A 144 -13.19 7.43 -10.26
N HIS A 145 -12.10 7.78 -9.59
CA HIS A 145 -11.33 6.80 -8.81
C HIS A 145 -12.05 6.36 -7.53
N ASP A 146 -12.81 7.25 -6.90
CA ASP A 146 -13.65 6.94 -5.74
C ASP A 146 -14.83 6.05 -6.13
N HIS A 147 -15.45 6.30 -7.29
CA HIS A 147 -16.51 5.45 -7.82
C HIS A 147 -15.98 4.04 -8.13
N ASP A 148 -14.91 3.94 -8.90
CA ASP A 148 -14.30 2.67 -9.28
C ASP A 148 -13.79 1.90 -8.05
N ALA A 149 -13.19 2.58 -7.07
CA ALA A 149 -12.76 1.96 -5.83
C ALA A 149 -13.96 1.43 -5.02
N THR A 150 -15.10 2.14 -5.06
CA THR A 150 -16.34 1.67 -4.43
C THR A 150 -16.83 0.38 -5.10
N LEU A 151 -16.82 0.31 -6.43
CA LEU A 151 -17.19 -0.91 -7.17
C LEU A 151 -16.26 -2.08 -6.82
N LEU A 152 -14.94 -1.84 -6.78
CA LEU A 152 -13.96 -2.86 -6.38
C LEU A 152 -14.22 -3.36 -4.95
N LEU A 153 -14.45 -2.45 -4.00
CA LEU A 153 -14.73 -2.80 -2.61
C LEU A 153 -16.02 -3.62 -2.48
N MET A 154 -17.07 -3.31 -3.25
CA MET A 154 -18.30 -4.11 -3.22
C MET A 154 -18.09 -5.57 -3.61
N GLN A 155 -17.11 -5.87 -4.47
CA GLN A 155 -16.78 -7.23 -4.88
C GLN A 155 -15.79 -7.90 -3.92
N ILE A 156 -14.79 -7.16 -3.42
CA ILE A 156 -13.69 -7.72 -2.61
C ILE A 156 -14.13 -7.98 -1.17
N LEU A 157 -14.86 -7.06 -0.55
CA LEU A 157 -15.24 -7.14 0.87
C LEU A 157 -16.01 -8.41 1.25
N PRO A 158 -17.06 -8.87 0.54
CA PRO A 158 -17.73 -10.11 0.91
C PRO A 158 -16.78 -11.31 0.84
N THR A 159 -15.93 -11.37 -0.19
CA THR A 159 -14.92 -12.42 -0.35
C THR A 159 -13.92 -12.43 0.80
N LEU A 160 -13.43 -11.26 1.23
CA LEU A 160 -12.52 -11.15 2.37
C LEU A 160 -13.18 -11.56 3.69
N ARG A 161 -14.44 -11.15 3.90
CA ARG A 161 -15.23 -11.52 5.08
C ARG A 161 -15.41 -13.04 5.19
N GLU A 162 -15.71 -13.69 4.07
CA GLU A 162 -15.91 -15.14 4.01
C GLU A 162 -14.60 -15.94 4.06
N ALA A 163 -13.52 -15.41 3.50
CA ALA A 163 -12.23 -16.10 3.47
C ALA A 163 -11.72 -16.45 4.87
N GLY A 164 -11.98 -15.61 5.88
CA GLY A 164 -11.53 -15.84 7.25
C GLY A 164 -10.03 -16.16 7.32
N LEU A 165 -9.64 -17.31 7.87
CA LEU A 165 -8.23 -17.73 7.95
C LEU A 165 -7.62 -18.16 6.60
N LEU A 166 -8.42 -18.32 5.54
CA LEU A 166 -7.92 -18.73 4.22
C LEU A 166 -7.05 -17.68 3.54
N ILE A 167 -7.02 -16.45 4.06
CA ILE A 167 -6.09 -15.39 3.64
C ILE A 167 -4.61 -15.76 3.88
N TYR A 168 -4.34 -16.65 4.84
CA TYR A 168 -2.99 -17.14 5.14
C TYR A 168 -2.69 -18.39 4.32
N THR A 169 -1.43 -18.59 3.93
CA THR A 169 -1.03 -19.80 3.19
C THR A 169 -1.27 -21.08 3.99
N PRO A 170 -1.45 -22.25 3.34
CA PRO A 170 -1.63 -23.52 4.04
C PRO A 170 -0.52 -23.82 5.08
N GLN A 171 0.72 -23.45 4.77
CA GLN A 171 1.88 -23.64 5.65
C GLN A 171 1.76 -22.80 6.92
N VAL A 172 1.37 -21.52 6.82
CA VAL A 172 1.19 -20.64 7.98
C VAL A 172 0.05 -21.15 8.87
N ARG A 173 -1.07 -21.57 8.26
CA ARG A 173 -2.19 -22.15 9.01
C ARG A 173 -1.78 -23.43 9.73
N ALA A 174 -1.02 -24.31 9.08
CA ALA A 174 -0.53 -25.55 9.69
C ALA A 174 0.42 -25.28 10.87
N LEU A 175 1.35 -24.34 10.72
CA LEU A 175 2.25 -23.93 11.80
C LEU A 175 1.49 -23.30 12.97
N ALA A 176 0.50 -22.44 12.71
CA ALA A 176 -0.34 -21.87 13.76
C ALA A 176 -1.10 -22.94 14.54
N GLN A 177 -1.63 -23.95 13.86
CA GLN A 177 -2.30 -25.10 14.49
C GLN A 177 -1.33 -25.92 15.36
N LEU A 178 -0.13 -26.24 14.86
CA LEU A 178 0.89 -26.95 15.63
C LEU A 178 1.36 -26.15 16.85
N PHE A 179 1.59 -24.85 16.68
CA PHE A 179 1.94 -23.95 17.78
C PHE A 179 0.86 -23.94 18.87
N TYR A 180 -0.41 -23.79 18.47
CA TYR A 180 -1.53 -23.80 19.40
C TYR A 180 -1.67 -25.15 20.11
N TRP A 181 -1.38 -26.25 19.42
CA TRP A 181 -1.41 -27.60 19.99
C TRP A 181 -0.33 -27.81 21.07
N GLN A 182 0.86 -27.21 20.89
CA GLN A 182 1.99 -27.33 21.82
C GLN A 182 1.88 -26.43 23.07
N LEU A 183 1.00 -25.43 23.07
CA LEU A 183 0.77 -24.58 24.24
C LEU A 183 0.15 -25.39 25.38
N LYS A 184 0.90 -25.58 26.48
CA LYS A 184 0.41 -26.16 27.75
C LYS A 184 -0.83 -25.45 28.32
N ILE A 185 -1.08 -24.21 27.87
CA ILE A 185 -2.26 -23.40 28.18
C ILE A 185 -3.57 -24.08 27.75
N VAL A 186 -3.59 -24.86 26.66
CA VAL A 186 -4.81 -25.54 26.19
C VAL A 186 -5.27 -26.61 27.19
N GLN A 187 -4.33 -27.31 27.83
CA GLN A 187 -4.60 -28.23 28.94
C GLN A 187 -4.98 -27.49 30.22
N ALA A 188 -4.28 -26.40 30.54
CA ALA A 188 -4.52 -25.65 31.77
C ALA A 188 -5.88 -24.92 31.79
N LEU A 189 -6.41 -24.52 30.61
CA LEU A 189 -7.71 -23.87 30.45
C LEU A 189 -8.87 -24.85 30.19
N GLY A 190 -8.62 -26.16 30.18
CA GLY A 190 -9.66 -27.16 29.90
C GLY A 190 -10.24 -27.07 28.48
N LEU A 191 -9.48 -26.48 27.54
CA LEU A 191 -9.89 -26.30 26.14
C LEU A 191 -9.51 -27.53 25.27
N ASP A 192 -9.41 -28.71 25.86
CA ASP A 192 -9.10 -29.95 25.14
C ASP A 192 -10.13 -30.28 24.05
N SER A 193 -11.35 -29.74 24.13
CA SER A 193 -12.35 -29.81 23.05
C SER A 193 -11.93 -29.10 21.77
N LEU A 194 -11.06 -28.08 21.83
CA LEU A 194 -10.46 -27.44 20.66
C LEU A 194 -9.34 -28.28 20.04
N ARG A 195 -8.86 -29.33 20.72
CA ARG A 195 -7.95 -30.35 20.15
C ARG A 195 -8.69 -31.37 19.28
N GLN A 196 -9.97 -31.17 18.94
CA GLN A 196 -10.74 -32.07 18.07
C GLN A 196 -10.15 -32.23 16.64
N PHE A 197 -9.22 -31.37 16.24
CA PHE A 197 -8.38 -31.51 15.04
C PHE A 197 -6.99 -32.14 15.33
N GLY A 198 -6.91 -33.00 16.34
CA GLY A 198 -5.68 -33.71 16.72
C GLY A 198 -5.32 -34.83 15.74
N TYR A 199 -4.01 -34.94 15.48
CA TYR A 199 -3.32 -35.96 14.67
C TYR A 199 -3.79 -37.41 14.89
N GLU A 200 -4.23 -37.75 16.11
CA GLU A 200 -4.85 -39.04 16.49
C GLU A 200 -6.04 -39.44 15.62
N LYS A 201 -6.82 -38.47 15.11
CA LYS A 201 -7.99 -38.73 14.25
C LYS A 201 -7.61 -39.02 12.80
N TRP A 202 -6.42 -38.60 12.37
CA TRP A 202 -5.89 -38.75 11.00
C TRP A 202 -5.12 -40.06 10.80
N LEU A 203 -4.53 -40.60 11.88
CA LEU A 203 -3.82 -41.89 11.89
C LEU A 203 -4.66 -43.08 12.35
N ASN A 204 -5.95 -42.87 12.69
CA ASN A 204 -6.82 -43.99 12.98
C ASN A 204 -6.99 -44.83 11.69
N GLU A 205 -6.53 -46.08 11.69
CA GLU A 205 -6.47 -46.97 10.51
C GLU A 205 -7.82 -47.09 9.77
N SER A 206 -8.92 -46.86 10.48
CA SER A 206 -10.29 -46.85 9.93
C SER A 206 -10.59 -45.70 8.96
N VAL A 207 -9.87 -44.58 9.04
CA VAL A 207 -10.02 -43.42 8.13
C VAL A 207 -9.17 -43.60 6.86
N LEU A 208 -7.97 -44.20 7.00
CA LEU A 208 -7.07 -44.47 5.88
C LEU A 208 -7.54 -45.63 4.99
N THR A 209 -8.24 -46.61 5.54
CA THR A 209 -8.81 -47.74 4.78
C THR A 209 -10.00 -47.37 3.90
N ARG A 210 -10.76 -46.32 4.24
CA ARG A 210 -11.87 -45.82 3.39
C ARG A 210 -11.41 -45.06 2.14
N ALA A 211 -10.26 -44.40 2.18
CA ALA A 211 -9.71 -43.67 1.03
C ALA A 211 -9.17 -44.60 -0.07
N ASN A 212 -8.74 -45.82 0.27
CA ASN A 212 -8.21 -46.79 -0.69
C ASN A 212 -9.30 -47.63 -1.40
N ASN A 213 -10.56 -47.55 -0.95
CA ASN A 213 -11.69 -48.31 -1.52
C ASN A 213 -12.68 -47.44 -2.32
N CYS A 214 -12.38 -46.17 -2.55
CA CYS A 214 -13.07 -45.35 -3.56
C CYS A 214 -12.14 -45.19 -4.78
N ARG A 215 -12.05 -46.25 -5.58
CA ARG A 215 -11.76 -46.18 -7.01
C ARG A 215 -13.02 -46.55 -7.76
#